data_AF-A0A438XNM2-F1
#
_entry.id   AF-A0A438XNM2-F1
#
_cell.length_a   1.000
_cell.length_b   1.000
_cell.length_c   1.000
_cell.angle_alpha   90.00
_cell.angle_beta   90.00
_cell.angle_gamma   90.00
#
_symmetry.space_group_name_H-M   'P 1'
#
loop_
_entity.id
_entity.type
_entity.pdbx_description
1 polymer ?
#
loop_
_entity_poly.entity_id
_entity_poly.type
_entity_poly.pdbx_seq_one_letter_code
_entity_poly.pdbx_strand_id
1 'polypeptide(L)'
;MVIDEIFQIMMLRRIKVGSDLNKKESLLDAFVKTYLQILEPISSKRLKELANLKISCATIRNYFQILSKEGMLYQAHSSGARLPTFKAFENYWQKSLHFETLKLNEKRLKSASENFGLFTLLKKPSLERLERVIECEKRFLILDFLAFSCALGYSVKM
;
A
#
# COMPACT_ATOMS: atom_id res chain seq x y z
N MET A 1 14.15 4.80 7.66
CA MET A 1 13.49 4.29 6.43
C MET A 1 12.07 4.82 6.46
N VAL A 2 11.83 5.96 5.80
CA VAL A 2 10.56 6.70 5.95
C VAL A 2 9.45 5.85 5.33
N ILE A 3 8.22 5.95 5.83
CA ILE A 3 7.03 5.30 5.27
C ILE A 3 7.04 5.42 3.73
N ASP A 4 7.46 6.57 3.19
CA ASP A 4 7.66 6.81 1.76
C ASP A 4 8.59 5.81 1.04
N GLU A 5 9.68 5.34 1.65
CA GLU A 5 10.59 4.36 1.04
C GLU A 5 10.00 2.96 1.02
N ILE A 6 9.30 2.54 2.09
CA ILE A 6 8.57 1.27 2.11
C ILE A 6 7.43 1.31 1.07
N PHE A 7 6.72 2.44 0.99
CA PHE A 7 5.67 2.65 0.00
C PHE A 7 6.20 2.70 -1.43
N GLN A 8 7.35 3.32 -1.67
CA GLN A 8 8.02 3.31 -2.98
C GLN A 8 8.51 1.91 -3.34
N ILE A 9 9.09 1.15 -2.41
CA ILE A 9 9.49 -0.24 -2.63
C ILE A 9 8.26 -1.11 -2.97
N MET A 10 7.12 -0.88 -2.32
CA MET A 10 5.86 -1.57 -2.61
C MET A 10 5.23 -1.13 -3.95
N MET A 11 5.37 0.13 -4.36
CA MET A 11 4.85 0.68 -5.62
C MET A 11 5.74 0.40 -6.84
N LEU A 12 7.05 0.19 -6.65
CA LEU A 12 8.03 -0.11 -7.70
C LEU A 12 7.91 -1.55 -8.24
N ARG A 13 7.34 -2.48 -7.46
CA ARG A 13 6.93 -3.78 -7.99
C ARG A 13 5.57 -3.59 -8.65
N ARG A 14 5.51 -3.74 -9.97
CA ARG A 14 4.25 -3.75 -10.75
C ARG A 14 3.30 -4.82 -10.20
N ILE A 15 2.51 -4.46 -9.19
CA ILE A 15 1.39 -5.27 -8.73
C ILE A 15 0.34 -5.21 -9.84
N LYS A 16 0.24 -6.29 -10.61
CA LYS A 16 -0.91 -6.51 -11.49
C LYS A 16 -2.10 -6.82 -10.59
N VAL A 17 -2.92 -5.81 -10.32
CA VAL A 17 -4.24 -6.02 -9.72
C VAL A 17 -5.02 -6.90 -10.70
N GLY A 18 -5.50 -8.05 -10.21
CA GLY A 18 -6.27 -9.02 -10.98
C GLY A 18 -7.50 -8.37 -11.62
N SER A 19 -7.75 -8.70 -12.88
CA SER A 19 -8.57 -7.94 -13.83
C SER A 19 -10.08 -8.20 -13.78
N ASP A 20 -10.62 -8.85 -12.75
CA ASP A 20 -12.06 -9.18 -12.66
C ASP A 20 -12.70 -8.57 -11.40
N LEU A 21 -12.65 -7.25 -11.27
CA LEU A 21 -13.26 -6.53 -10.15
C LEU A 21 -14.47 -5.73 -10.62
N ASN A 22 -15.54 -5.74 -9.81
CA ASN A 22 -16.73 -4.94 -10.05
C ASN A 22 -16.35 -3.43 -10.14
N LYS A 23 -17.07 -2.63 -10.94
CA LYS A 23 -16.80 -1.19 -11.16
C LYS A 23 -16.59 -0.41 -9.86
N LYS A 24 -17.32 -0.77 -8.79
CA LYS A 24 -17.18 -0.19 -7.45
C LYS A 24 -15.79 -0.45 -6.84
N GLU A 25 -15.32 -1.69 -6.93
CA GLU A 25 -14.04 -2.09 -6.34
C GLU A 25 -12.87 -1.49 -7.10
N SER A 26 -12.93 -1.50 -8.44
CA SER A 26 -11.94 -0.81 -9.28
C SER A 26 -11.83 0.68 -8.92
N LEU A 27 -12.95 1.31 -8.56
CA LEU A 27 -12.98 2.70 -8.12
C LEU A 27 -12.39 2.87 -6.72
N LEU A 28 -12.64 1.95 -5.78
CA LEU A 28 -12.00 1.95 -4.46
C LEU A 28 -10.48 1.78 -4.58
N ASP A 29 -10.02 0.86 -5.44
CA ASP A 29 -8.58 0.63 -5.66
C ASP A 29 -7.91 1.86 -6.29
N ALA A 30 -8.55 2.47 -7.28
CA ALA A 30 -8.09 3.72 -7.87
C ALA A 30 -8.05 4.84 -6.81
N PHE A 31 -9.03 4.89 -5.92
CA PHE A 31 -9.08 5.88 -4.85
C PHE A 31 -7.93 5.69 -3.86
N VAL A 32 -7.75 4.48 -3.31
CA VAL A 32 -6.67 4.18 -2.36
C VAL A 32 -5.31 4.44 -3.00
N LYS A 33 -5.10 3.97 -4.23
CA LYS A 33 -3.86 4.23 -4.96
C LYS A 33 -3.57 5.72 -5.14
N THR A 34 -4.58 6.50 -5.54
CA THR A 34 -4.43 7.96 -5.70
C THR A 34 -4.13 8.62 -4.35
N TYR A 35 -4.78 8.19 -3.28
CA TYR A 35 -4.53 8.72 -1.94
C TYR A 35 -3.10 8.45 -1.49
N LEU A 36 -2.59 7.25 -1.75
CA LEU A 36 -1.20 6.89 -1.44
C LEU A 36 -0.17 7.71 -2.23
N GLN A 37 -0.55 8.27 -3.39
CA GLN A 37 0.34 9.12 -4.18
C GLN A 37 0.42 10.57 -3.67
N ILE A 38 -0.69 11.11 -3.16
CA ILE A 38 -0.78 12.54 -2.81
C ILE A 38 -0.92 12.81 -1.31
N LEU A 39 -1.36 11.82 -0.53
CA LEU A 39 -1.61 11.92 0.91
C LEU A 39 -2.54 13.08 1.32
N GLU A 40 -3.56 13.35 0.50
CA GLU A 40 -4.55 14.43 0.66
C GLU A 40 -5.98 13.91 0.43
N PRO A 41 -7.02 14.53 1.03
CA PRO A 41 -8.42 14.20 0.76
C PRO A 41 -8.78 14.31 -0.73
N ILE A 42 -9.50 13.33 -1.25
CA ILE A 42 -9.78 13.22 -2.69
C ILE A 42 -11.23 13.56 -3.00
N SER A 43 -11.43 14.51 -3.91
CA SER A 43 -12.74 14.80 -4.49
C SER A 43 -13.00 13.95 -5.76
N SER A 44 -14.28 13.78 -6.12
CA SER A 44 -14.65 13.06 -7.36
C SER A 44 -13.97 13.60 -8.62
N LYS A 45 -13.80 14.93 -8.72
CA LYS A 45 -13.10 15.58 -9.83
C LYS A 45 -11.62 15.25 -9.82
N ARG A 46 -10.97 15.39 -8.66
CA ARG A 46 -9.54 15.09 -8.45
C ARG A 46 -9.24 13.63 -8.78
N LEU A 47 -10.08 12.70 -8.32
CA LEU A 47 -9.92 11.27 -8.62
C LEU A 47 -9.99 11.01 -10.13
N LYS A 48 -10.97 11.59 -10.81
CA LYS A 48 -11.15 11.41 -12.25
C LYS A 48 -9.90 11.85 -13.03
N GLU A 49 -9.34 13.01 -12.68
CA GLU A 49 -8.16 13.60 -13.31
C GLU A 49 -6.91 12.76 -13.04
N LEU A 50 -6.62 12.44 -11.77
CA LEU A 50 -5.38 11.76 -11.38
C LEU A 50 -5.37 10.27 -11.75
N ALA A 51 -6.52 9.58 -11.66
CA ALA A 51 -6.63 8.16 -12.01
C ALA A 51 -7.09 7.92 -13.46
N ASN A 52 -7.23 8.99 -14.27
CA ASN A 52 -7.65 8.94 -15.68
C ASN A 52 -8.90 8.07 -15.93
N LEU A 53 -9.92 8.25 -15.09
CA LEU A 53 -11.12 7.41 -15.13
C LEU A 53 -12.09 7.85 -16.23
N LYS A 54 -12.58 6.90 -17.03
CA LYS A 54 -13.54 7.13 -18.13
C LYS A 54 -15.01 7.30 -17.69
N ILE A 55 -15.26 7.50 -16.39
CA ILE A 55 -16.61 7.68 -15.81
C ILE A 55 -16.84 9.12 -15.37
N SER A 56 -18.12 9.52 -15.27
CA SER A 56 -18.49 10.88 -14.88
C SER A 56 -18.24 11.17 -13.40
N CYS A 57 -18.03 12.44 -13.04
CA CYS A 57 -17.92 12.84 -11.63
C CYS A 57 -19.19 12.52 -10.83
N ALA A 58 -20.37 12.57 -11.46
CA ALA A 58 -21.63 12.20 -10.82
C ALA A 58 -21.64 10.70 -10.46
N THR A 59 -21.21 9.84 -11.38
CA THR A 59 -21.06 8.40 -11.14
C THR A 59 -20.07 8.13 -10.00
N ILE A 60 -18.94 8.84 -9.98
CA ILE A 60 -17.95 8.72 -8.89
C ILE A 60 -18.55 9.15 -7.55
N ARG A 61 -19.31 10.25 -7.49
CA ARG A 61 -19.99 10.68 -6.26
C ARG A 61 -20.98 9.64 -5.74
N ASN A 62 -21.72 8.98 -6.63
CA ASN A 62 -22.64 7.90 -6.25
C ASN A 62 -21.86 6.72 -5.64
N TYR A 63 -20.78 6.28 -6.27
CA TYR A 63 -19.93 5.22 -5.70
C TYR A 63 -19.30 5.64 -4.38
N PHE A 64 -18.87 6.89 -4.26
CA PHE A 64 -18.35 7.39 -3.01
C PHE A 64 -19.39 7.36 -1.88
N GLN A 65 -20.68 7.63 -2.16
CA GLN A 65 -21.74 7.48 -1.15
C GLN A 65 -21.92 6.02 -0.73
N ILE A 66 -21.91 5.09 -1.69
CA ILE A 66 -22.01 3.65 -1.42
C ILE A 66 -20.83 3.18 -0.57
N LEU A 67 -19.60 3.51 -0.98
CA LEU A 67 -18.37 3.15 -0.27
C LEU A 67 -18.31 3.77 1.13
N SER A 68 -18.88 4.96 1.33
CA SER A 68 -19.00 5.54 2.67
C SER A 68 -19.98 4.80 3.56
N LYS A 69 -21.14 4.38 3.02
CA LYS A 69 -22.10 3.54 3.78
C LYS A 69 -21.49 2.19 4.16
N GLU A 70 -20.58 1.66 3.33
CA GLU A 70 -19.86 0.40 3.61
C GLU A 70 -18.67 0.56 4.58
N GLY A 71 -18.39 1.80 5.03
CA GLY A 71 -17.27 2.10 5.93
C GLY A 71 -15.90 2.05 5.25
N MET A 72 -15.84 2.08 3.92
CA MET A 72 -14.57 2.09 3.16
C MET A 72 -14.01 3.50 3.03
N LEU A 73 -14.87 4.51 2.87
CA LEU A 73 -14.44 5.90 2.77
C LEU A 73 -15.15 6.76 3.81
N TYR A 74 -14.44 7.67 4.46
CA TYR A 74 -15.07 8.66 5.33
C TYR A 74 -14.97 10.06 4.75
N GLN A 75 -15.90 10.93 5.15
CA GLN A 75 -15.95 12.30 4.69
C GLN A 75 -15.04 13.17 5.55
N ALA A 76 -14.05 13.80 4.93
CA ALA A 76 -13.08 14.65 5.64
C ALA A 76 -13.65 16.04 5.95
N HIS A 77 -14.38 16.63 4.99
CA HIS A 77 -14.97 17.96 5.09
C HIS A 77 -16.35 18.03 4.42
N SER A 78 -17.08 19.12 4.66
CA SER A 78 -18.37 19.42 4.02
C SER A 78 -18.30 19.50 2.49
N SER A 79 -17.12 19.75 1.91
CA SER A 79 -16.86 19.89 0.47
C SER A 79 -16.91 18.58 -0.34
N GLY A 80 -17.21 17.43 0.28
CA GLY A 80 -17.44 16.15 -0.40
C GLY A 80 -16.17 15.39 -0.80
N ALA A 81 -14.99 15.89 -0.41
CA ALA A 81 -13.74 15.14 -0.44
C ALA A 81 -13.76 14.02 0.61
N ARG A 82 -13.11 12.91 0.29
CA ARG A 82 -13.09 11.70 1.13
C ARG A 82 -11.67 11.26 1.45
N LEU A 83 -11.57 10.42 2.46
CA LEU A 83 -10.36 9.72 2.88
C LEU A 83 -10.64 8.23 2.96
N PRO A 84 -9.64 7.37 2.65
CA PRO A 84 -9.78 5.93 2.84
C PRO A 84 -9.76 5.60 4.34
N THR A 85 -10.60 4.66 4.76
CA THR A 85 -10.54 4.12 6.12
C THR A 85 -9.48 3.01 6.22
N PHE A 86 -9.18 2.59 7.44
CA PHE A 86 -8.34 1.42 7.68
C PHE A 86 -8.82 0.18 6.91
N LYS A 87 -10.14 -0.05 6.86
CA LYS A 87 -10.77 -1.17 6.14
C LYS A 87 -10.53 -1.10 4.63
N ALA A 88 -10.52 0.11 4.04
CA ALA A 88 -10.21 0.27 2.62
C ALA A 88 -8.74 -0.07 2.33
N PHE A 89 -7.82 0.33 3.21
CA PHE A 89 -6.41 -0.05 3.08
C PHE A 89 -6.21 -1.56 3.22
N GLU A 90 -6.82 -2.17 4.23
CA GLU A 90 -6.76 -3.62 4.43
C GLU A 90 -7.28 -4.37 3.19
N ASN A 91 -8.44 -3.97 2.64
CA ASN A 91 -8.98 -4.57 1.43
C ASN A 91 -8.04 -4.42 0.23
N TYR A 92 -7.51 -3.21 0.03
CA TYR A 92 -6.59 -2.90 -1.05
C TYR A 92 -5.31 -3.74 -0.95
N TRP A 93 -4.72 -3.84 0.25
CA TRP A 93 -3.50 -4.62 0.47
C TRP A 93 -3.74 -6.11 0.40
N GLN A 94 -4.85 -6.65 0.92
CA GLN A 94 -5.15 -8.08 0.74
C GLN A 94 -5.21 -8.48 -0.73
N LYS A 95 -5.74 -7.60 -1.61
CA LYS A 95 -5.77 -7.80 -3.06
C LYS A 95 -4.41 -7.59 -3.72
N SER A 96 -3.66 -6.58 -3.27
CA SER A 96 -2.41 -6.15 -3.88
C SER A 96 -1.21 -6.99 -3.43
N LEU A 97 -1.22 -7.49 -2.20
CA LEU A 97 -0.21 -8.35 -1.60
C LEU A 97 -0.44 -9.81 -1.98
N HIS A 98 -0.73 -10.07 -3.25
CA HIS A 98 -0.49 -11.39 -3.82
C HIS A 98 1.01 -11.49 -4.07
N PHE A 99 1.75 -11.76 -3.00
CA PHE A 99 3.10 -12.24 -3.14
C PHE A 99 2.97 -13.61 -3.81
N GLU A 100 3.34 -13.72 -5.08
CA GLU A 100 3.80 -15.00 -5.56
C GLU A 100 4.87 -15.43 -4.56
N THR A 101 4.59 -16.48 -3.81
CA THR A 101 5.64 -17.17 -3.08
C THR A 101 6.62 -17.57 -4.16
N LEU A 102 7.74 -16.84 -4.26
CA LEU A 102 8.84 -17.24 -5.12
C LEU A 102 9.15 -18.68 -4.69
N LYS A 103 8.73 -19.65 -5.50
CA LYS A 103 9.03 -21.05 -5.29
C LYS A 103 10.50 -21.20 -5.61
N LEU A 104 11.29 -20.96 -4.58
CA LEU A 104 12.73 -20.90 -4.66
C LEU A 104 13.21 -22.33 -4.91
N ASN A 105 13.67 -22.59 -6.13
CA ASN A 105 14.26 -23.87 -6.48
C ASN A 105 15.76 -23.77 -6.25
N GLU A 106 16.19 -24.21 -5.08
CA GLU A 106 17.59 -24.16 -4.64
C GLU A 106 18.54 -24.79 -5.68
N LYS A 107 18.12 -25.87 -6.35
CA LYS A 107 18.92 -26.53 -7.39
C LYS A 107 19.14 -25.63 -8.60
N ARG A 108 18.08 -24.98 -9.11
CA ARG A 108 18.19 -24.05 -10.25
C ARG A 108 19.04 -22.83 -9.88
N LEU A 109 18.88 -22.32 -8.67
CA LEU A 109 19.64 -21.16 -8.19
C LEU A 109 21.14 -21.50 -8.06
N LYS A 110 21.46 -22.68 -7.50
CA LYS A 110 22.84 -23.18 -7.40
C LYS A 110 23.48 -23.34 -8.78
N SER A 111 22.81 -24.03 -9.71
CA SER A 111 23.33 -24.20 -11.07
C SER A 111 23.52 -22.87 -11.81
N ALA A 112 22.62 -21.90 -11.63
CA ALA A 112 22.81 -20.56 -12.18
C ALA A 112 24.00 -19.84 -11.54
N SER A 113 24.15 -19.91 -10.22
CA SER A 113 25.28 -19.33 -9.48
C SER A 113 26.62 -19.84 -10.02
N GLU A 114 26.73 -21.15 -10.21
CA GLU A 114 27.92 -21.82 -10.73
C GLU A 114 28.18 -21.45 -12.19
N ASN A 115 27.15 -21.50 -13.05
CA ASN A 115 27.28 -21.21 -14.48
C ASN A 115 27.68 -19.76 -14.77
N PHE A 116 27.23 -18.81 -13.95
CA PHE A 116 27.49 -17.38 -14.15
C PHE A 116 28.59 -16.83 -13.22
N GLY A 117 29.22 -17.68 -12.40
CA GLY A 117 30.26 -17.26 -11.44
C GLY A 117 29.75 -16.27 -10.39
N LEU A 118 28.47 -16.31 -10.06
CA LEU A 118 27.84 -15.41 -9.10
C LEU A 118 27.97 -15.98 -7.69
N PHE A 119 28.17 -15.11 -6.70
CA PHE A 119 27.99 -15.44 -5.29
C PHE A 119 26.53 -15.22 -4.92
N THR A 120 25.85 -16.25 -4.41
CA THR A 120 24.42 -16.18 -4.09
C THR A 120 24.17 -16.34 -2.58
N LEU A 121 23.58 -15.33 -1.94
CA LEU A 121 23.14 -15.35 -0.55
C LEU A 121 21.62 -15.50 -0.46
N LEU A 122 21.15 -16.59 0.15
CA LEU A 122 19.73 -16.83 0.41
C LEU A 122 19.40 -16.58 1.87
N LYS A 123 18.76 -15.45 2.15
CA LYS A 123 18.16 -15.18 3.46
C LYS A 123 16.68 -15.58 3.41
N LYS A 124 16.30 -16.63 4.14
CA LYS A 124 14.87 -16.95 4.31
C LYS A 124 14.19 -15.76 4.99
N PRO A 125 13.02 -15.30 4.51
CA PRO A 125 12.26 -14.29 5.24
C PRO A 125 11.83 -14.93 6.56
N SER A 126 12.47 -14.54 7.65
CA SER A 126 11.91 -14.68 8.99
C SER A 126 10.69 -13.77 9.04
N LEU A 127 9.56 -14.30 9.54
CA LEU A 127 8.46 -13.45 9.98
C LEU A 127 8.98 -12.69 11.20
N GLU A 128 9.56 -11.53 10.96
CA GLU A 128 10.15 -10.71 12.01
C GLU A 128 9.03 -10.18 12.89
N ARG A 129 8.97 -10.70 14.11
CA ARG A 129 7.97 -10.29 15.09
C ARG A 129 8.42 -8.94 15.65
N LEU A 130 7.57 -7.94 15.49
CA LEU A 130 7.71 -6.67 16.22
C LEU A 130 7.57 -6.98 17.71
N GLU A 131 8.63 -6.79 18.47
CA GLU A 131 8.61 -7.05 19.90
C GLU A 131 8.13 -5.82 20.65
N ARG A 132 8.63 -4.65 20.27
CA ARG A 132 8.35 -3.39 20.98
C ARG A 132 8.35 -2.21 20.02
N VAL A 133 7.61 -1.17 20.41
CA VAL A 133 7.67 0.16 19.79
C VAL A 133 8.14 1.12 20.87
N ILE A 134 9.25 1.80 20.62
CA ILE A 134 9.87 2.75 21.57
C ILE A 134 9.73 4.16 20.99
N GLU A 135 9.07 5.04 21.72
CA GLU A 135 9.04 6.46 21.37
C GLU A 135 10.30 7.16 21.90
N CYS A 136 11.04 7.81 21.02
CA CYS A 136 12.26 8.54 21.35
C CYS A 136 12.04 10.04 21.09
N GLU A 137 12.02 10.82 22.17
CA GLU A 137 11.96 12.29 22.16
C GLU A 137 10.82 12.90 21.33
N LYS A 138 9.72 12.17 21.09
CA LYS A 138 8.63 12.57 20.19
C LYS A 138 9.10 12.91 18.75
N ARG A 139 10.27 12.41 18.38
CA ARG A 139 10.92 12.64 17.08
C ARG A 139 11.06 11.35 16.28
N PHE A 140 11.18 10.23 16.97
CA PHE A 140 11.31 8.92 16.33
C PHE A 140 10.46 7.87 17.04
N LEU A 141 9.96 6.93 16.25
CA LEU A 141 9.49 5.64 16.72
C LEU A 141 10.53 4.59 16.33
N ILE A 142 11.13 3.94 17.32
CA ILE A 142 12.00 2.80 17.09
C ILE A 142 11.13 1.54 17.11
N LEU A 143 11.03 0.89 15.97
CA LEU A 143 10.43 -0.42 15.84
C LEU A 143 11.52 -1.46 16.14
N ASP A 144 11.37 -2.16 17.26
CA ASP A 144 12.31 -3.16 17.73
C ASP A 144 11.80 -4.55 17.37
N PHE A 145 12.42 -5.17 16.37
CA PHE A 145 12.14 -6.54 15.94
C PHE A 145 13.19 -7.48 16.52
N LEU A 146 12.84 -8.77 16.62
CA LEU A 146 13.72 -9.78 17.19
C LEU A 146 15.14 -9.80 16.58
N ALA A 147 15.26 -9.59 15.25
CA ALA A 147 16.56 -9.62 14.57
C ALA A 147 17.17 -8.25 14.27
N PHE A 148 16.41 -7.15 14.37
CA PHE A 148 16.90 -5.81 14.04
C PHE A 148 15.98 -4.72 14.61
N SER A 149 16.48 -3.50 14.72
CA SER A 149 15.65 -2.33 15.01
C SER A 149 15.69 -1.32 13.86
N CYS A 150 14.61 -0.58 13.65
CA CYS A 150 14.59 0.52 12.70
C CYS A 150 13.91 1.76 13.29
N ALA A 151 14.43 2.94 12.95
CA ALA A 151 13.86 4.21 13.36
C ALA A 151 12.97 4.78 12.24
N LEU A 152 11.73 5.10 12.60
CA LEU A 152 10.78 5.86 11.80
C LEU A 152 10.77 7.30 12.30
N GLY A 153 10.92 8.26 11.40
CA GLY A 153 10.72 9.67 11.70
C GLY A 153 9.27 9.93 12.10
N TYR A 154 9.08 10.64 13.20
CA TYR A 154 7.77 11.09 13.65
C TYR A 154 7.31 12.25 12.76
N SER A 155 6.45 11.98 11.79
CA SER A 155 5.79 13.02 11.01
C SER A 155 4.57 13.50 11.79
N VAL A 156 4.69 14.61 12.51
CA VAL A 156 3.52 15.39 12.94
C VAL A 156 2.91 16.00 11.68
N LYS A 157 2.09 15.23 10.95
CA LYS A 157 1.11 15.85 10.07
C LYS A 157 -0.06 16.27 10.97
N MET A 158 -0.10 17.57 11.26
CA MET A 158 -1.27 18.29 11.73
C MET A 158 -2.49 18.00 10.86
#